data_AF-K1YNT5-F1
#
_entry.id   AF-K1YNT5-F1
#
_cell.length_a   1.000
_cell.length_b   1.000
_cell.length_c   1.000
_cell.angle_alpha   90.00
_cell.angle_beta   90.00
_cell.angle_gamma   90.00
#
_symmetry.space_group_name_H-M   'P 1'
#
loop_
_entity.id
_entity.type
_entity.pdbx_description
1 polymer ?
#
loop_
_entity_poly.entity_id
_entity_poly.type
_entity_poly.pdbx_seq_one_letter_code
_entity_poly.pdbx_strand_id
1 'polypeptide(L)'
;MITTDITLFIQIVNMVVLMFLLNGVLYKPIKNILKERSEKLRGMEENISKFEKNAKLRQEEVDAKMAKASGKAKAALDSARAEAQTAGDQKLAAIRADADATKEAKLAEIRAQIESARTSLKSNLDGFATDMASKILGRSL
;
A
#
# COMPACT_ATOMS: atom_id res chain seq x y z
N MET A 1 39.84 41.21 -84.37
CA MET A 1 40.16 39.77 -84.53
C MET A 1 40.37 39.22 -83.12
N ILE A 2 39.66 38.15 -82.75
CA ILE A 2 39.87 37.51 -81.45
C ILE A 2 41.17 36.72 -81.58
N THR A 3 42.28 37.35 -81.28
CA THR A 3 43.56 36.65 -81.15
C THR A 3 43.43 35.79 -79.90
N THR A 4 43.48 34.47 -80.08
CA THR A 4 43.49 33.53 -78.96
C THR A 4 44.87 33.55 -78.33
N ASP A 5 45.14 34.61 -77.58
CA ASP A 5 46.40 34.81 -76.90
C ASP A 5 46.46 34.03 -75.59
N ILE A 6 47.68 33.69 -75.18
CA ILE A 6 48.03 33.04 -73.90
C ILE A 6 47.34 33.69 -72.68
N THR A 7 46.96 34.97 -72.79
CA THR A 7 46.17 35.71 -71.81
C THR A 7 44.80 35.09 -71.50
N LEU A 8 44.10 34.53 -72.49
CA LEU A 8 42.84 33.82 -72.28
C LEU A 8 43.06 32.56 -71.43
N PHE A 9 44.14 31.83 -71.71
CA PHE A 9 44.53 30.64 -70.95
C PHE A 9 44.91 31.00 -69.51
N ILE A 10 45.69 32.07 -69.33
CA ILE A 10 46.04 32.61 -68.00
C ILE A 10 44.78 33.04 -67.22
N GLN A 11 43.79 33.65 -67.89
CA GLN A 11 42.54 34.07 -67.25
C GLN A 11 41.67 32.88 -66.82
N ILE A 12 41.61 31.82 -67.63
CA ILE A 12 40.94 30.55 -67.25
C ILE A 12 41.64 29.94 -66.03
N VAL A 13 42.97 29.85 -66.04
CA VAL A 13 43.74 29.33 -64.90
C VAL A 13 43.50 30.18 -63.65
N ASN A 14 43.49 31.51 -63.76
CA ASN A 14 43.19 32.40 -62.64
C ASN A 14 41.78 32.15 -62.07
N MET A 15 40.77 32.00 -62.94
CA MET A 15 39.40 31.73 -62.52
C MET A 15 39.27 30.37 -61.82
N VAL A 16 39.96 29.33 -62.31
CA VAL A 16 40.02 28.02 -61.67
C VAL A 16 40.71 28.10 -60.30
N VAL A 17 41.87 28.76 -60.22
CA VAL A 17 42.59 28.95 -58.95
C VAL A 17 41.71 29.71 -57.94
N LEU A 18 41.04 30.78 -58.35
CA LEU A 18 40.13 31.54 -57.50
C LEU A 18 38.95 30.68 -57.04
N MET A 19 38.39 29.84 -57.91
CA MET A 19 37.32 28.91 -57.56
C MET A 19 37.76 27.89 -56.50
N PHE A 20 38.97 27.33 -56.62
CA PHE A 20 39.53 26.43 -55.61
C PHE A 20 39.80 27.15 -54.29
N LEU A 21 40.35 28.37 -54.34
CA LEU A 21 40.62 29.19 -53.15
C LEU A 21 39.31 29.50 -52.41
N LEU A 22 38.29 29.93 -53.13
CA LEU A 22 36.98 30.28 -52.57
C LEU A 22 36.23 29.06 -52.05
N ASN A 23 36.38 27.90 -52.70
CA ASN A 23 35.81 26.64 -52.22
C ASN A 23 36.39 26.24 -50.84
N GLY A 24 37.70 26.41 -50.65
CA GLY A 24 38.39 26.13 -49.40
C GLY A 24 38.09 27.16 -48.30
N VAL A 25 38.13 28.45 -48.63
CA VAL A 25 38.02 29.55 -47.66
C VAL A 25 36.59 29.87 -47.27
N LEU A 26 35.62 29.73 -48.19
CA LEU A 26 34.27 30.25 -47.98
C LEU A 26 33.18 29.17 -48.04
N TYR A 27 33.13 28.35 -49.09
CA TYR A 27 32.04 27.38 -49.25
C TYR A 27 32.06 26.25 -48.21
N LYS A 28 33.23 25.68 -47.92
CA LYS A 28 33.38 24.65 -46.89
C LYS A 28 32.97 25.12 -45.48
N PRO A 29 33.51 26.22 -44.93
CA PRO A 29 33.16 26.64 -43.58
C PRO A 29 31.70 27.06 -43.45
N ILE A 30 31.13 27.74 -44.46
CA ILE A 30 29.70 28.11 -44.43
C ILE A 30 28.81 26.87 -44.38
N LYS A 31 29.07 25.87 -45.23
CA LYS A 31 28.31 24.60 -45.21
C LYS A 31 28.43 23.88 -43.88
N ASN A 32 29.63 23.87 -43.27
CA ASN A 32 29.84 23.26 -41.96
C ASN A 32 29.03 23.95 -40.86
N ILE A 33 29.02 25.29 -40.82
CA ILE A 33 28.23 26.06 -39.84
C ILE A 33 26.72 25.82 -40.03
N LEU A 34 26.25 25.78 -41.27
CA LEU A 34 24.84 25.46 -41.56
C LEU A 34 24.48 24.04 -41.10
N LYS A 35 25.36 23.08 -41.35
CA LYS A 35 25.18 21.69 -40.92
C LYS A 35 25.18 21.58 -39.39
N GLU A 36 26.11 22.23 -38.71
CA GLU A 36 26.20 22.23 -37.24
C GLU A 36 24.96 22.87 -36.60
N ARG A 37 24.46 23.98 -37.17
CA ARG A 37 23.19 24.57 -36.72
C ARG A 37 22.02 23.61 -36.90
N SER A 38 21.91 22.98 -38.06
CA SER A 38 20.86 22.00 -38.34
C SER A 38 20.93 20.79 -37.40
N GLU A 39 22.12 20.25 -37.17
CA GLU A 39 22.33 19.13 -36.25
C GLU A 39 22.03 19.52 -34.81
N LYS A 40 22.39 20.72 -34.37
CA LYS A 40 22.08 21.22 -33.03
C LYS A 40 20.58 21.38 -32.83
N LEU A 41 19.86 21.96 -33.80
CA LEU A 41 18.41 22.10 -33.77
C LEU A 41 17.73 20.73 -33.72
N ARG A 42 18.12 19.82 -34.62
CA ARG A 42 17.56 18.46 -34.65
C ARG A 42 17.86 17.67 -33.37
N GLY A 43 19.07 17.82 -32.83
CA GLY A 43 19.47 17.21 -31.56
C GLY A 43 18.69 17.77 -30.38
N MET A 44 18.41 19.07 -30.35
CA MET A 44 17.55 19.67 -29.32
C MET A 44 16.13 19.13 -29.40
N GLU A 45 15.55 19.07 -30.59
CA GLU A 45 14.20 18.54 -30.80
C GLU A 45 14.08 17.06 -30.41
N GLU A 46 15.07 16.24 -30.80
CA GLU A 46 15.13 14.84 -30.39
C GLU A 46 15.27 14.68 -28.88
N ASN A 47 16.09 15.51 -28.23
CA ASN A 47 16.23 15.51 -26.77
C ASN A 47 14.92 15.92 -26.09
N ILE A 48 14.23 16.95 -26.58
CA ILE A 48 12.93 17.38 -26.05
C ILE A 48 11.93 16.22 -26.15
N SER A 49 11.82 15.59 -27.31
CA SER A 49 10.92 14.45 -27.52
C SER A 49 11.25 13.28 -26.58
N LYS A 50 12.54 12.96 -26.41
CA LYS A 50 13.00 11.95 -25.44
C LYS A 50 12.66 12.32 -24.01
N PHE A 51 12.86 13.58 -23.61
CA PHE A 51 12.52 14.06 -22.27
C PHE A 51 11.02 13.98 -22.01
N GLU A 52 10.18 14.42 -22.94
CA GLU A 52 8.73 14.31 -22.82
C GLU A 52 8.27 12.85 -22.70
N LYS A 53 8.82 11.96 -23.54
CA LYS A 53 8.50 10.53 -23.49
C LYS A 53 8.92 9.92 -22.16
N ASN A 54 10.14 10.22 -21.69
CA ASN A 54 10.63 9.74 -20.41
C ASN A 54 9.84 10.31 -19.23
N ALA A 55 9.40 11.57 -19.30
CA ALA A 55 8.55 12.17 -18.28
C ALA A 55 7.19 11.47 -18.20
N LYS A 56 6.55 11.21 -19.35
CA LYS A 56 5.30 10.42 -19.40
C LYS A 56 5.48 9.01 -18.85
N LEU A 57 6.52 8.29 -19.27
CA LEU A 57 6.81 6.95 -18.74
C LEU A 57 7.06 6.95 -17.24
N ARG A 58 7.81 7.93 -16.71
CA ARG A 58 8.03 8.05 -15.26
C ARG A 58 6.74 8.37 -14.52
N GLN A 59 5.88 9.21 -15.08
CA GLN A 59 4.58 9.51 -14.49
C GLN A 59 3.72 8.24 -14.43
N GLU A 60 3.61 7.50 -15.54
CA GLU A 60 2.89 6.22 -15.60
C GLU A 60 3.45 5.19 -14.62
N GLU A 61 4.78 5.07 -14.49
CA GLU A 61 5.40 4.19 -13.51
C GLU A 61 5.09 4.58 -12.06
N VAL A 62 5.10 5.88 -11.75
CA VAL A 62 4.76 6.40 -10.42
C VAL A 62 3.29 6.11 -10.12
N ASP A 63 2.40 6.42 -11.05
CA ASP A 63 0.96 6.19 -10.89
C ASP A 63 0.65 4.69 -10.72
N ALA A 64 1.31 3.83 -11.50
CA ALA A 64 1.21 2.37 -11.36
C ALA A 64 1.74 1.88 -10.00
N LYS A 65 2.89 2.40 -9.54
CA LYS A 65 3.44 2.06 -8.21
C LYS A 65 2.51 2.53 -7.08
N MET A 66 1.96 3.72 -7.20
CA MET A 66 1.00 4.28 -6.24
C MET A 66 -0.28 3.46 -6.20
N ALA A 67 -0.85 3.10 -7.36
CA ALA A 67 -2.03 2.25 -7.43
C ALA A 67 -1.77 0.87 -6.81
N LYS A 68 -0.60 0.26 -7.10
CA LYS A 68 -0.19 -1.02 -6.51
C LYS A 68 0.02 -0.93 -4.99
N ALA A 69 0.62 0.16 -4.51
CA ALA A 69 0.81 0.39 -3.08
C ALA A 69 -0.52 0.57 -2.35
N SER A 70 -1.43 1.37 -2.90
CA SER A 70 -2.79 1.56 -2.38
C SER A 70 -3.59 0.26 -2.37
N GLY A 71 -3.49 -0.55 -3.44
CA GLY A 71 -4.11 -1.87 -3.50
C GLY A 71 -3.58 -2.83 -2.44
N LYS A 72 -2.26 -2.88 -2.25
CA LYS A 72 -1.63 -3.68 -1.18
C LYS A 72 -2.03 -3.21 0.21
N ALA A 73 -2.05 -1.89 0.45
CA ALA A 73 -2.44 -1.32 1.72
C ALA A 73 -3.90 -1.67 2.06
N LYS A 74 -4.81 -1.56 1.08
CA LYS A 74 -6.21 -1.95 1.24
C LYS A 74 -6.35 -3.45 1.53
N ALA A 75 -5.67 -4.31 0.78
CA ALA A 75 -5.68 -5.75 1.03
C ALA A 75 -5.13 -6.12 2.42
N ALA A 76 -4.06 -5.46 2.87
CA ALA A 76 -3.51 -5.67 4.21
C ALA A 76 -4.49 -5.21 5.31
N LEU A 77 -5.16 -4.07 5.11
CA LEU A 77 -6.20 -3.56 6.02
C LEU A 77 -7.40 -4.49 6.10
N ASP A 78 -7.86 -4.99 4.95
CA ASP A 78 -8.99 -5.92 4.89
C ASP A 78 -8.65 -7.26 5.55
N SER A 79 -7.43 -7.78 5.34
CA SER A 79 -6.93 -8.97 6.03
C SER A 79 -6.84 -8.76 7.54
N ALA A 80 -6.26 -7.65 7.99
CA ALA A 80 -6.15 -7.33 9.41
C ALA A 80 -7.52 -7.17 10.07
N ARG A 81 -8.50 -6.59 9.38
CA ARG A 81 -9.89 -6.50 9.85
C ARG A 81 -10.54 -7.88 9.97
N ALA A 82 -10.37 -8.74 8.97
CA ALA A 82 -10.91 -10.10 9.00
C ALA A 82 -10.29 -10.94 10.12
N GLU A 83 -8.97 -10.83 10.33
CA GLU A 83 -8.28 -11.47 11.45
C GLU A 83 -8.76 -10.93 12.79
N ALA A 84 -8.88 -9.61 12.94
CA ALA A 84 -9.37 -9.00 14.17
C ALA A 84 -10.81 -9.41 14.50
N GLN A 85 -11.67 -9.50 13.48
CA GLN A 85 -13.05 -9.97 13.64
C GLN A 85 -13.08 -11.44 14.04
N THR A 86 -12.29 -12.29 13.39
CA THR A 86 -12.19 -13.72 13.73
C THR A 86 -11.67 -13.93 15.15
N ALA A 87 -10.61 -13.21 15.54
CA ALA A 87 -10.06 -13.26 16.89
C ALA A 87 -11.06 -12.72 17.93
N GLY A 88 -11.81 -11.67 17.59
CA GLY A 88 -12.88 -11.13 18.42
C GLY A 88 -14.00 -12.14 18.65
N ASP A 89 -14.46 -12.79 17.58
CA ASP A 89 -15.52 -13.80 17.63
C ASP A 89 -15.08 -15.03 18.42
N GLN A 90 -13.84 -15.51 18.21
CA GLN A 90 -13.26 -16.59 19.00
C GLN A 90 -13.16 -16.26 20.48
N LYS A 91 -12.69 -15.04 20.82
CA LYS A 91 -12.57 -14.61 22.21
C LYS A 91 -13.94 -14.45 22.86
N LEU A 92 -14.93 -13.93 22.12
CA LEU A 92 -16.30 -13.82 22.61
C LEU A 92 -16.94 -15.20 22.82
N ALA A 93 -16.69 -16.15 21.92
CA ALA A 93 -17.16 -17.53 22.07
C ALA A 93 -16.53 -18.21 23.29
N ALA A 94 -15.21 -18.03 23.51
CA ALA A 94 -14.53 -18.55 24.70
C ALA A 94 -15.10 -17.96 25.99
N ILE A 95 -15.29 -16.64 26.06
CA ILE A 95 -15.87 -15.97 27.23
C ILE A 95 -17.30 -16.47 27.50
N ARG A 96 -18.10 -16.68 26.45
CA ARG A 96 -19.46 -17.24 26.59
C ARG A 96 -19.42 -18.66 27.14
N ALA A 97 -18.54 -19.51 26.62
CA ALA A 97 -18.37 -20.88 27.12
C ALA A 97 -17.93 -20.91 28.59
N ASP A 98 -16.97 -20.06 28.98
CA ASP A 98 -16.52 -19.94 30.37
C ASP A 98 -17.63 -19.43 31.29
N ALA A 99 -18.42 -18.45 30.82
CA ALA A 99 -19.56 -17.92 31.57
C ALA A 99 -20.65 -18.98 31.77
N ASP A 100 -20.97 -19.75 30.73
CA ASP A 100 -21.95 -20.84 30.81
C ASP A 100 -21.46 -21.96 31.75
N ALA A 101 -20.18 -22.35 31.65
CA ALA A 101 -19.58 -23.33 32.56
C ALA A 101 -19.59 -22.84 34.02
N THR A 102 -19.26 -21.57 34.25
CA THR A 102 -19.30 -20.96 35.59
C THR A 102 -20.73 -20.93 36.14
N LYS A 103 -21.71 -20.61 35.30
CA LYS A 103 -23.13 -20.60 35.67
C LYS A 103 -23.62 -21.99 36.03
N GLU A 104 -23.28 -23.01 35.25
CA GLU A 104 -23.61 -24.40 35.58
C GLU A 104 -22.97 -24.85 36.90
N ALA A 105 -21.69 -24.55 37.10
CA ALA A 105 -20.99 -24.89 38.34
C ALA A 105 -21.65 -24.22 39.56
N LYS A 106 -22.02 -22.93 39.45
CA LYS A 106 -22.72 -22.20 40.52
C LYS A 106 -24.13 -22.74 40.77
N LEU A 107 -24.86 -23.12 39.73
CA LEU A 107 -26.17 -23.76 39.89
C LEU A 107 -26.07 -25.12 40.58
N ALA A 108 -25.04 -25.92 40.25
CA ALA A 108 -24.77 -27.19 40.93
C ALA A 108 -24.42 -26.97 42.40
N GLU A 109 -23.58 -25.97 42.71
CA GLU A 109 -23.20 -25.59 44.07
C GLU A 109 -24.42 -25.14 44.89
N ILE A 110 -25.30 -24.30 44.32
CA ILE A 110 -26.55 -23.87 44.96
C ILE A 110 -27.46 -25.07 45.24
N ARG A 111 -27.62 -26.00 44.30
CA ARG A 111 -28.44 -27.22 44.50
C ARG A 111 -27.88 -28.07 45.65
N ALA A 112 -26.56 -28.25 45.71
CA ALA A 112 -25.92 -28.97 46.80
C ALA A 112 -26.11 -28.27 48.16
N GLN A 113 -25.99 -26.94 48.20
CA GLN A 113 -26.27 -26.15 49.40
C GLN A 113 -27.72 -26.26 49.85
N ILE A 114 -28.69 -26.24 48.92
CA ILE A 114 -30.12 -26.41 49.24
C ILE A 114 -30.38 -27.80 49.84
N GLU A 115 -29.81 -28.87 49.28
CA GLU A 115 -29.98 -30.22 49.81
C GLU A 115 -29.30 -30.39 51.19
N SER A 116 -28.11 -29.81 51.37
CA SER A 116 -27.44 -29.76 52.68
C SER A 116 -28.25 -28.99 53.73
N ALA A 117 -28.78 -27.82 53.35
CA ALA A 117 -29.63 -27.00 54.20
C ALA A 117 -30.94 -27.73 54.54
N ARG A 118 -31.58 -28.41 53.59
CA ARG A 118 -32.78 -29.24 53.83
C ARG A 118 -32.50 -30.38 54.80
N THR A 119 -31.37 -31.07 54.65
CA THR A 119 -30.97 -32.17 55.54
C THR A 119 -30.73 -31.65 56.95
N SER A 120 -30.02 -30.53 57.07
CA SER A 120 -29.78 -29.86 58.34
C SER A 120 -31.09 -29.39 58.98
N LEU A 121 -32.01 -28.81 58.21
CA LEU A 121 -33.30 -28.34 58.72
C LEU A 121 -34.18 -29.50 59.21
N LYS A 122 -34.18 -30.65 58.51
CA LYS A 122 -34.85 -31.88 58.96
C LYS A 122 -34.26 -32.39 60.27
N SER A 123 -32.94 -32.39 60.41
CA SER A 123 -32.29 -32.79 61.68
C SER A 123 -32.60 -31.85 62.84
N ASN A 124 -32.79 -30.55 62.56
CA ASN A 124 -33.17 -29.56 63.56
C ASN A 124 -34.68 -29.51 63.81
N LEU A 125 -35.50 -30.13 62.95
CA LEU A 125 -36.97 -30.09 63.01
C LEU A 125 -37.50 -30.80 64.26
N ASP A 126 -36.86 -31.87 64.70
CA ASP A 126 -37.19 -32.55 65.97
C ASP A 126 -36.90 -31.65 67.18
N GLY A 127 -35.78 -30.93 67.15
CA GLY A 127 -35.44 -29.94 68.17
C GLY A 127 -36.42 -28.77 68.20
N PHE A 128 -36.76 -28.21 67.03
CA PHE A 128 -37.76 -27.16 66.90
C PHE A 128 -39.16 -27.62 67.33
N ALA A 129 -39.58 -28.84 66.99
CA ALA A 129 -40.87 -29.39 67.39
C ALA A 129 -40.93 -29.58 68.92
N THR A 130 -39.83 -30.04 69.53
CA THR A 130 -39.72 -30.19 70.99
C THR A 130 -39.75 -28.83 71.70
N ASP A 131 -39.04 -27.83 71.18
CA ASP A 131 -39.05 -26.45 71.70
C ASP A 131 -40.43 -25.80 71.55
N MET A 132 -41.12 -26.01 70.42
CA MET A 132 -42.48 -25.52 70.21
C MET A 132 -43.47 -26.20 71.15
N ALA A 133 -43.38 -27.52 71.32
CA ALA A 133 -44.20 -28.28 72.25
C ALA A 133 -43.97 -27.83 73.70
N SER A 134 -42.72 -27.58 74.09
CA SER A 134 -42.38 -27.05 75.42
C SER A 134 -42.96 -25.65 75.66
N LYS A 135 -42.93 -24.76 74.65
CA LYS A 135 -43.52 -23.41 74.74
C LYS A 135 -45.04 -23.41 74.78
N ILE A 136 -45.71 -24.32 74.07
CA ILE A 136 -47.18 -24.43 74.04
C ILE A 136 -47.71 -25.13 75.30
N LEU A 137 -47.00 -26.15 75.81
CA LEU A 137 -47.42 -26.93 76.98
C LEU A 137 -46.95 -26.32 78.32
N GLY A 138 -46.12 -25.28 78.29
CA GLY A 138 -45.71 -24.52 79.48
C GLY A 138 -44.88 -25.31 80.51
N ARG A 139 -44.42 -26.51 80.16
CA ARG A 139 -43.55 -27.35 81.00
C ARG A 139 -42.56 -28.10 80.11
N SER A 140 -41.28 -28.09 80.51
CA SER A 140 -40.21 -28.84 79.85
C SER A 140 -40.52 -30.34 79.91
N LEU A 141 -40.39 -31.02 78.77
CA LEU A 141 -40.26 -32.48 78.67
C LEU A 141 -38.78 -32.85 78.71
#